data_AF-A0A0C2G502-F1
#
_entry.id   AF-A0A0C2G502-F1
#
_cell.length_a   1.000
_cell.length_b   1.000
_cell.length_c   1.000
_cell.angle_alpha   90.00
_cell.angle_beta   90.00
_cell.angle_gamma   90.00
#
_symmetry.space_group_name_H-M   'P 1'
#
loop_
_entity.id
_entity.type
_entity.pdbx_description
1 polymer ?
#
loop_
_entity_poly.entity_id
_entity_poly.type
_entity_poly.pdbx_seq_one_letter_code
_entity_poly.pdbx_strand_id
1 'polypeptide(L)'
;MMCSKWAFSECAKVLDSMLSARKGRLRKILNRLHEVPPGSLPKVEMELRNAFVPLLLSGRDAKYEGAEVEYAFWLSAVMRCYEQAGDQSKLLMILFGPATTDSGETLINWQLLCDHTIMSQSVAEELLKPLSDALHVLMKTKEIDDFHHSWSQHDVFNVIEELSTTPEPWSFENFVSLLLFRPALIPISLTARLEHNYADEACLMFNTFAIVGLHLLQSAAVSLCSTANSGSS
;
A
#
# COMPACT_ATOMS: atom_id res chain seq x y z
N MET A 1 11.77 17.38 -5.50
CA MET A 1 11.37 18.05 -4.26
C MET A 1 12.50 17.78 -3.28
N MET A 2 12.39 18.03 -1.97
CA MET A 2 13.42 18.68 -1.15
C MET A 2 14.78 17.97 -0.89
N CYS A 3 15.05 16.74 -1.36
CA CYS A 3 16.12 15.95 -0.72
C CYS A 3 17.15 15.24 -1.62
N SER A 4 17.15 15.40 -2.94
CA SER A 4 18.07 14.64 -3.82
C SER A 4 19.58 14.85 -3.55
N LYS A 5 19.96 15.86 -2.76
CA LYS A 5 21.34 16.14 -2.35
C LYS A 5 21.59 15.98 -0.85
N TRP A 6 20.57 15.64 -0.07
CA TRP A 6 20.68 15.53 1.38
C TRP A 6 20.98 14.09 1.77
N ALA A 7 21.82 13.92 2.78
CA ALA A 7 22.01 12.61 3.39
C ALA A 7 20.69 12.15 4.05
N PHE A 8 20.42 10.84 4.05
CA PHE A 8 19.21 10.29 4.64
C PHE A 8 19.04 10.61 6.13
N SER A 9 20.14 10.83 6.85
CA SER A 9 20.11 11.32 8.23
C SER A 9 19.53 12.73 8.36
N GLU A 10 19.77 13.62 7.40
CA GLU A 10 19.14 14.96 7.36
C GLU A 10 17.66 14.86 6.99
N CYS A 11 17.30 13.98 6.07
CA CYS A 11 15.90 13.73 5.73
C CYS A 11 15.13 13.14 6.93
N ALA A 12 15.77 12.28 7.74
CA ALA A 12 15.16 11.74 8.96
C ALA A 12 14.88 12.85 10.01
N LYS A 13 15.71 13.89 10.10
CA LYS A 13 15.46 15.06 10.97
C LYS A 13 14.21 15.83 10.53
N VAL A 14 13.90 15.87 9.23
CA VAL A 14 12.68 16.50 8.73
C VAL A 14 11.46 15.72 9.21
N LEU A 15 11.48 14.39 9.11
CA LEU A 15 10.39 13.56 9.65
C LEU A 15 10.23 13.78 11.15
N ASP A 16 11.32 13.74 11.94
CA ASP A 16 11.22 13.99 13.38
C ASP A 16 10.71 15.40 13.71
N SER A 17 11.14 16.40 12.95
CA SER A 17 10.63 17.77 13.08
C SER A 17 9.13 17.86 12.79
N MET A 18 8.65 17.15 11.75
CA MET A 18 7.22 17.08 11.43
C MET A 18 6.43 16.36 12.54
N LEU A 19 6.95 15.25 13.06
CA LEU A 19 6.32 14.50 14.14
C LEU A 19 6.30 15.28 15.46
N SER A 20 7.31 16.12 15.71
CA SER A 20 7.42 17.00 16.87
C SER A 20 6.63 18.31 16.73
N ALA A 21 6.32 18.73 15.50
CA ALA A 21 5.59 19.96 15.22
C ALA A 21 4.21 19.98 15.90
N ARG A 22 3.68 21.20 16.11
CA ARG A 22 2.37 21.46 16.72
C ARG A 22 2.14 20.65 18.02
N LYS A 23 3.12 20.69 18.93
CA LYS A 23 3.10 19.95 20.22
C LYS A 23 2.97 18.42 20.05
N GLY A 24 3.64 17.88 19.03
CA GLY A 24 3.70 16.45 18.74
C GLY A 24 2.38 15.87 18.23
N ARG A 25 1.56 16.63 17.51
CA ARG A 25 0.19 16.20 17.11
C ARG A 25 0.21 14.90 16.32
N LEU A 26 1.06 14.79 15.29
CA LEU A 26 1.15 13.59 14.45
C LEU A 26 1.67 12.39 15.23
N ARG A 27 2.64 12.60 16.12
CA ARG A 27 3.14 11.55 17.01
C ARG A 27 2.07 11.02 17.95
N LYS A 28 1.23 11.91 18.51
CA LYS A 28 0.07 11.52 19.33
C LYS A 28 -0.98 10.76 18.52
N ILE A 29 -1.17 11.13 17.26
CA ILE A 29 -2.09 10.41 16.36
C ILE A 29 -1.57 8.99 16.10
N LEU A 30 -0.29 8.84 15.75
CA LEU A 30 0.33 7.53 15.57
C LEU A 30 0.19 6.67 16.84
N ASN A 31 0.60 7.18 18.00
CA ASN A 31 0.47 6.44 19.26
C ASN A 31 -0.98 6.04 19.57
N ARG A 32 -1.94 6.92 19.30
CA ARG A 32 -3.35 6.62 19.53
C ARG A 32 -3.90 5.60 18.53
N LEU A 33 -3.45 5.63 17.28
CA LEU A 33 -3.87 4.67 16.27
C LEU A 33 -3.29 3.28 16.54
N HIS A 34 -2.09 3.18 17.10
CA HIS A 34 -1.51 1.91 17.54
C HIS A 34 -2.40 1.18 18.56
N GLU A 35 -3.01 1.90 19.50
CA GLU A 35 -3.76 1.32 20.62
C GLU A 35 -5.20 0.88 20.28
N VAL A 36 -5.72 1.21 19.09
CA VAL A 36 -7.13 0.98 18.74
C VAL A 36 -7.27 0.02 17.55
N PRO A 37 -8.39 -0.71 17.43
CA PRO A 37 -8.66 -1.49 16.23
C PRO A 37 -8.79 -0.62 14.96
N PRO A 38 -8.58 -1.20 13.76
CA PRO A 38 -8.86 -0.53 12.49
C PRO A 38 -10.29 0.02 12.41
N GLY A 39 -10.48 1.20 11.84
CA GLY A 39 -11.79 1.82 11.64
C GLY A 39 -12.40 2.43 12.90
N SER A 40 -11.76 2.31 14.07
CA SER A 40 -12.31 2.82 15.34
C SER A 40 -12.21 4.34 15.45
N LEU A 41 -11.30 4.99 14.72
CA LEU A 41 -11.08 6.44 14.77
C LEU A 41 -11.06 7.05 13.35
N PRO A 42 -12.17 6.96 12.59
CA PRO A 42 -12.18 7.25 11.15
C PRO A 42 -11.70 8.66 10.81
N LYS A 43 -12.07 9.67 11.62
CA LYS A 43 -11.60 11.06 11.44
C LYS A 43 -10.10 11.22 11.69
N VAL A 44 -9.55 10.47 12.64
CA VAL A 44 -8.12 10.52 12.98
C VAL A 44 -7.28 9.80 11.94
N GLU A 45 -7.77 8.67 11.43
CA GLU A 45 -7.18 7.93 10.30
C GLU A 45 -7.08 8.83 9.06
N MET A 46 -8.19 9.50 8.71
CA MET A 46 -8.21 10.43 7.58
C MET A 46 -7.34 11.67 7.82
N GLU A 47 -7.27 12.17 9.06
CA GLU A 47 -6.34 13.25 9.39
C GLU A 47 -4.88 12.85 9.12
N LEU A 48 -4.49 11.63 9.50
CA LEU A 48 -3.14 11.12 9.23
C LEU A 48 -2.87 10.99 7.73
N ARG A 49 -3.81 10.39 6.97
CA ARG A 49 -3.70 10.27 5.50
C ARG A 49 -3.52 11.64 4.86
N ASN A 50 -4.37 12.60 5.23
CA ASN A 50 -4.34 13.96 4.69
C ASN A 50 -3.10 14.76 5.13
N ALA A 51 -2.40 14.34 6.19
CA ALA A 51 -1.13 14.94 6.58
C ALA A 51 0.04 14.32 5.81
N PHE A 52 0.19 12.99 5.80
CA PHE A 52 1.37 12.35 5.24
C PHE A 52 1.35 12.25 3.72
N VAL A 53 0.22 11.91 3.12
CA VAL A 53 0.15 11.69 1.66
C VAL A 53 0.57 12.93 0.87
N PRO A 54 -0.03 14.13 1.07
CA PRO A 54 0.36 15.29 0.28
C PRO A 54 1.74 15.85 0.65
N LEU A 55 2.19 15.71 1.90
CA LEU A 55 3.44 16.32 2.37
C LEU A 55 4.68 15.49 2.06
N LEU A 56 4.62 14.17 2.26
CA LEU A 56 5.78 13.28 2.16
C LEU A 56 5.67 12.30 1.00
N LEU A 57 4.45 11.94 0.59
CA LEU A 57 4.20 10.86 -0.38
C LEU A 57 3.59 11.37 -1.69
N SER A 58 3.67 12.69 -1.94
CA SER A 58 3.23 13.31 -3.21
C SER A 58 4.23 13.12 -4.35
N GLY A 59 5.43 12.63 -4.04
CA GLY A 59 6.52 12.42 -5.00
C GLY A 59 6.35 11.23 -5.96
N ARG A 60 5.29 10.42 -5.82
CA ARG A 60 5.09 9.17 -6.58
C ARG A 60 5.20 9.36 -8.10
N ASP A 61 4.64 10.45 -8.63
CA ASP A 61 4.61 10.74 -10.07
C ASP A 61 5.64 11.79 -10.49
N ALA A 62 6.57 12.13 -9.60
CA ALA A 62 7.53 13.19 -9.87
C ALA A 62 8.62 12.74 -10.87
N LYS A 63 8.93 13.61 -11.84
CA LYS A 63 9.75 13.27 -13.02
C LYS A 63 11.18 13.85 -12.99
N TYR A 64 11.76 14.03 -11.82
CA TYR A 64 13.14 14.52 -11.68
C TYR A 64 14.09 13.39 -11.28
N GLU A 65 15.38 13.58 -11.54
CA GLU A 65 16.42 12.62 -11.19
C GLU A 65 16.44 12.34 -9.67
N GLY A 66 16.36 11.07 -9.29
CA GLY A 66 16.33 10.65 -7.89
C GLY A 66 14.93 10.65 -7.24
N ALA A 67 13.87 11.00 -7.97
CA ALA A 67 12.51 11.03 -7.42
C ALA A 67 12.03 9.67 -6.87
N GLU A 68 12.34 8.56 -7.54
CA GLU A 68 11.96 7.22 -7.04
C GLU A 68 12.65 6.87 -5.73
N VAL A 69 13.93 7.22 -5.58
CA VAL A 69 14.70 6.99 -4.35
C VAL A 69 14.18 7.86 -3.21
N GLU A 70 13.86 9.13 -3.50
CA GLU A 70 13.26 10.04 -2.51
C GLU A 70 11.88 9.53 -2.05
N TYR A 71 11.02 9.07 -2.97
CA TYR A 71 9.73 8.50 -2.63
C TYR A 71 9.86 7.22 -1.79
N ALA A 72 10.77 6.32 -2.16
CA ALA A 72 11.05 5.09 -1.43
C ALA A 72 11.56 5.38 0.00
N PHE A 73 12.44 6.37 0.15
CA PHE A 73 12.92 6.84 1.45
C PHE A 73 11.76 7.30 2.33
N TRP A 74 10.91 8.22 1.82
CA TRP A 74 9.80 8.78 2.62
C TRP A 74 8.77 7.74 2.99
N LEU A 75 8.39 6.89 2.04
CA LEU A 75 7.46 5.80 2.29
C LEU A 75 8.00 4.88 3.38
N SER A 76 9.27 4.46 3.28
CA SER A 76 9.88 3.62 4.29
C SER A 76 9.97 4.30 5.66
N ALA A 77 10.42 5.56 5.71
CA ALA A 77 10.57 6.29 6.96
C ALA A 77 9.23 6.49 7.69
N VAL A 78 8.15 6.75 6.94
CA VAL A 78 6.78 6.82 7.50
C VAL A 78 6.35 5.44 8.02
N MET A 79 6.55 4.38 7.24
CA MET A 79 6.16 3.03 7.63
C MET A 79 6.92 2.52 8.86
N ARG A 80 8.21 2.86 8.98
CA ARG A 80 9.07 2.53 10.15
C ARG A 80 8.80 3.40 11.39
N CYS A 81 7.77 4.25 11.36
CA CYS A 81 7.22 4.81 12.60
C CYS A 81 6.58 3.73 13.49
N TYR A 82 6.29 2.56 12.93
CA TYR A 82 5.93 1.35 13.67
C TYR A 82 6.96 0.24 13.46
N GLU A 83 7.15 -0.59 14.48
CA GLU A 83 8.08 -1.73 14.44
C GLU A 83 7.39 -3.01 13.96
N GLN A 84 6.15 -3.24 14.37
CA GLN A 84 5.42 -4.49 14.12
C GLN A 84 4.69 -4.46 12.78
N ALA A 85 4.64 -5.62 12.10
CA ALA A 85 4.03 -5.76 10.78
C ALA A 85 2.52 -5.43 10.77
N GLY A 86 1.79 -5.78 11.83
CA GLY A 86 0.36 -5.45 11.96
C GLY A 86 0.07 -3.95 12.04
N ASP A 87 0.90 -3.20 12.76
CA ASP A 87 0.78 -1.74 12.82
C ASP A 87 1.19 -1.07 11.50
N GLN A 88 2.21 -1.63 10.84
CA GLN A 88 2.66 -1.21 9.51
C GLN A 88 1.58 -1.47 8.46
N SER A 89 0.93 -2.64 8.45
CA SER A 89 -0.16 -2.96 7.52
C SER A 89 -1.36 -2.05 7.73
N LYS A 90 -1.72 -1.77 8.99
CA LYS A 90 -2.73 -0.79 9.34
C LYS A 90 -2.38 0.60 8.81
N LEU A 91 -1.14 1.05 9.00
CA LEU A 91 -0.69 2.34 8.47
C LEU A 91 -0.76 2.37 6.94
N LEU A 92 -0.37 1.30 6.26
CA LEU A 92 -0.44 1.19 4.81
C LEU A 92 -1.87 1.33 4.29
N MET A 93 -2.83 0.65 4.93
CA MET A 93 -4.25 0.76 4.62
C MET A 93 -4.78 2.18 4.87
N ILE A 94 -4.38 2.86 5.96
CA ILE A 94 -4.75 4.25 6.20
C ILE A 94 -4.24 5.17 5.09
N LEU A 95 -3.00 4.97 4.64
CA LEU A 95 -2.37 5.84 3.65
C LEU A 95 -2.89 5.61 2.23
N PHE A 96 -3.08 4.36 1.83
CA PHE A 96 -3.30 3.98 0.44
C PHE A 96 -4.52 3.09 0.20
N GLY A 97 -5.19 2.65 1.27
CA GLY A 97 -6.39 1.84 1.18
C GLY A 97 -7.57 2.58 0.56
N PRO A 98 -8.62 1.82 0.17
CA PRO A 98 -9.81 2.37 -0.42
C PRO A 98 -10.51 3.31 0.55
N ALA A 99 -11.08 4.39 0.01
CA ALA A 99 -11.90 5.33 0.78
C ALA A 99 -13.26 5.47 0.11
N THR A 100 -14.29 5.64 0.92
CA THR A 100 -15.66 5.90 0.47
C THR A 100 -16.08 7.28 0.95
N THR A 101 -16.75 8.02 0.07
CA THR A 101 -17.31 9.33 0.41
C THR A 101 -18.81 9.18 0.57
N ASP A 102 -19.31 9.40 1.78
CA ASP A 102 -20.74 9.46 2.07
C ASP A 102 -21.07 10.82 2.69
N SER A 103 -22.11 11.48 2.18
CA SER A 103 -22.61 12.76 2.71
C SER A 103 -21.54 13.86 2.86
N GLY A 104 -20.51 13.83 2.01
CA GLY A 104 -19.40 14.79 2.00
C GLY A 104 -18.24 14.45 2.94
N GLU A 105 -18.33 13.36 3.71
CA GLU A 105 -17.25 12.84 4.53
C GLU A 105 -16.58 11.64 3.84
N THR A 106 -15.27 11.75 3.58
CA THR A 106 -14.46 10.66 3.02
C THR A 106 -13.80 9.89 4.15
N LEU A 107 -14.01 8.59 4.22
CA LEU A 107 -13.48 7.69 5.25
C LEU A 107 -12.78 6.47 4.62
N ILE A 108 -11.80 5.90 5.33
CA ILE A 108 -11.18 4.63 4.93
C ILE A 108 -12.24 3.52 5.02
N ASN A 109 -12.42 2.77 3.94
CA ASN A 109 -13.34 1.64 3.91
C ASN A 109 -12.58 0.34 4.18
N TRP A 110 -12.44 0.01 5.47
CA TRP A 110 -11.71 -1.16 5.94
C TRP A 110 -12.35 -2.49 5.53
N GLN A 111 -13.66 -2.51 5.23
CA GLN A 111 -14.40 -3.74 4.94
C GLN A 111 -14.56 -4.03 3.45
N LEU A 112 -14.30 -3.04 2.58
CA LEU A 112 -14.52 -3.18 1.14
C LEU A 112 -13.84 -4.43 0.54
N LEU A 113 -12.61 -4.71 0.95
CA LEU A 113 -11.82 -5.83 0.43
C LEU A 113 -12.14 -7.18 1.10
N CYS A 114 -12.83 -7.15 2.25
CA CYS A 114 -13.34 -8.31 2.97
C CYS A 114 -14.69 -8.75 2.40
N ASP A 115 -15.63 -7.81 2.30
CA ASP A 115 -17.04 -8.08 1.97
C ASP A 115 -17.27 -8.27 0.46
N HIS A 116 -16.37 -7.75 -0.38
CA HIS A 116 -16.59 -7.69 -1.82
C HIS A 116 -15.37 -8.14 -2.61
N THR A 117 -15.62 -9.03 -3.57
CA THR A 117 -14.62 -9.44 -4.57
C THR A 117 -14.64 -8.46 -5.75
N ILE A 118 -13.51 -7.79 -6.00
CA ILE A 118 -13.39 -6.77 -7.05
C ILE A 118 -13.10 -7.45 -8.39
N MET A 119 -14.09 -7.48 -9.28
CA MET A 119 -13.98 -8.17 -10.57
C MET A 119 -13.65 -7.26 -11.76
N SER A 120 -13.83 -5.94 -11.60
CA SER A 120 -13.49 -4.98 -12.66
C SER A 120 -12.02 -4.57 -12.56
N GLN A 121 -11.30 -4.59 -13.68
CA GLN A 121 -9.89 -4.19 -13.69
C GLN A 121 -9.70 -2.72 -13.33
N SER A 122 -10.53 -1.82 -13.87
CA SER A 122 -10.39 -0.39 -13.59
C SER A 122 -10.60 -0.08 -12.11
N VAL A 123 -11.56 -0.77 -11.49
CA VAL A 123 -11.86 -0.63 -10.06
C VAL A 123 -10.75 -1.27 -9.22
N ALA A 124 -10.26 -2.45 -9.59
CA ALA A 124 -9.13 -3.08 -8.91
C ALA A 124 -7.86 -2.21 -9.00
N GLU A 125 -7.64 -1.58 -10.15
CA GLU A 125 -6.52 -0.68 -10.36
C GLU A 125 -6.62 0.57 -9.47
N GLU A 126 -7.82 1.14 -9.33
CA GLU A 126 -8.04 2.27 -8.44
C GLU A 126 -7.83 1.91 -6.95
N LEU A 127 -8.36 0.75 -6.52
CA LEU A 127 -8.42 0.39 -5.10
C LEU A 127 -7.20 -0.38 -4.59
N LEU A 128 -6.62 -1.29 -5.39
CA LEU A 128 -5.55 -2.20 -4.96
C LEU A 128 -4.17 -1.80 -5.46
N LYS A 129 -4.06 -1.20 -6.66
CA LYS A 129 -2.75 -0.80 -7.20
C LYS A 129 -2.00 0.18 -6.31
N PRO A 130 -2.62 1.16 -5.62
CA PRO A 130 -1.89 2.02 -4.68
C PRO A 130 -1.18 1.25 -3.56
N LEU A 131 -1.86 0.24 -2.98
CA LEU A 131 -1.28 -0.65 -1.97
C LEU A 131 -0.14 -1.50 -2.55
N SER A 132 -0.38 -2.10 -3.72
CA SER A 132 0.61 -2.93 -4.43
C SER A 132 1.87 -2.14 -4.80
N ASP A 133 1.69 -0.91 -5.32
CA ASP A 133 2.78 -0.01 -5.67
C ASP A 133 3.62 0.38 -4.45
N ALA A 134 2.97 0.66 -3.31
CA ALA A 134 3.67 0.99 -2.08
C ALA A 134 4.52 -0.20 -1.58
N LEU A 135 3.96 -1.41 -1.55
CA LEU A 135 4.69 -2.64 -1.17
C LEU A 135 5.90 -2.90 -2.08
N HIS A 136 5.72 -2.73 -3.39
CA HIS A 136 6.79 -2.88 -4.37
C HIS A 136 7.90 -1.83 -4.18
N VAL A 137 7.54 -0.59 -3.85
CA VAL A 137 8.51 0.45 -3.52
C VAL A 137 9.27 0.11 -2.24
N LEU A 138 8.60 -0.40 -1.20
CA LEU A 138 9.26 -0.84 0.02
C LEU A 138 10.31 -1.92 -0.27
N MET A 139 10.01 -2.92 -1.10
CA MET A 139 10.98 -3.95 -1.50
C MET A 139 12.26 -3.38 -2.12
N LYS A 140 12.16 -2.30 -2.89
CA LYS A 140 13.31 -1.66 -3.56
C LYS A 140 14.19 -0.89 -2.59
N THR A 141 13.75 -0.62 -1.36
CA THR A 141 14.55 0.16 -0.40
C THR A 141 15.84 -0.54 0.02
N LYS A 142 15.95 -1.87 -0.17
CA LYS A 142 17.20 -2.62 0.01
C LYS A 142 18.31 -2.24 -0.97
N GLU A 143 17.94 -1.61 -2.09
CA GLU A 143 18.86 -1.15 -3.13
C GLU A 143 19.42 0.25 -2.81
N ILE A 144 18.96 0.86 -1.71
CA ILE A 144 19.43 2.15 -1.23
C ILE A 144 20.58 1.90 -0.24
N ASP A 145 21.79 2.32 -0.63
CA ASP A 145 23.00 2.16 0.18
C ASP A 145 22.88 2.87 1.54
N ASP A 146 23.40 2.24 2.59
CA ASP A 146 23.46 2.73 3.98
C ASP A 146 22.11 3.20 4.56
N PHE A 147 20.99 2.64 4.08
CA PHE A 147 19.65 3.00 4.53
C PHE A 147 19.16 2.11 5.69
N HIS A 148 19.22 2.64 6.91
CA HIS A 148 18.80 1.95 8.14
C HIS A 148 17.32 1.54 8.18
N HIS A 149 16.45 2.19 7.40
CA HIS A 149 15.04 1.84 7.29
C HIS A 149 14.76 0.94 6.08
N SER A 150 15.76 0.29 5.48
CA SER A 150 15.54 -0.65 4.38
C SER A 150 14.63 -1.82 4.78
N TRP A 151 13.95 -2.40 3.79
CA TRP A 151 13.00 -3.49 3.96
C TRP A 151 13.52 -4.76 3.29
N SER A 152 13.45 -5.87 4.04
CA SER A 152 13.71 -7.20 3.51
C SER A 152 12.48 -7.77 2.80
N GLN A 153 12.65 -8.84 2.02
CA GLN A 153 11.51 -9.59 1.47
C GLN A 153 10.62 -10.16 2.58
N HIS A 154 11.21 -10.54 3.71
CA HIS A 154 10.49 -11.06 4.87
C HIS A 154 9.63 -9.96 5.53
N ASP A 155 10.16 -8.74 5.66
CA ASP A 155 9.40 -7.61 6.21
C ASP A 155 8.17 -7.31 5.34
N VAL A 156 8.36 -7.28 4.01
CA VAL A 156 7.26 -7.02 3.07
C VAL A 156 6.24 -8.17 3.08
N PHE A 157 6.70 -9.43 3.17
CA PHE A 157 5.81 -10.58 3.33
C PHE A 157 4.91 -10.44 4.56
N ASN A 158 5.48 -10.16 5.74
CA ASN A 158 4.71 -10.04 6.97
C ASN A 158 3.67 -8.91 6.88
N VAL A 159 4.00 -7.78 6.24
CA VAL A 159 3.04 -6.70 6.02
C VAL A 159 1.94 -7.12 5.04
N ILE A 160 2.26 -7.87 3.98
CA ILE A 160 1.25 -8.40 3.04
C ILE A 160 0.26 -9.31 3.76
N GLU A 161 0.76 -10.25 4.56
CA GLU A 161 -0.10 -11.19 5.29
C GLU A 161 -1.03 -10.41 6.24
N GLU A 162 -0.46 -9.58 7.11
CA GLU A 162 -1.22 -8.75 8.05
C GLU A 162 -2.22 -7.82 7.37
N LEU A 163 -1.85 -7.23 6.22
CA LEU A 163 -2.73 -6.36 5.43
C LEU A 163 -3.94 -7.13 4.90
N SER A 164 -3.71 -8.33 4.38
CA SER A 164 -4.75 -9.18 3.78
C SER A 164 -5.64 -9.90 4.79
N THR A 165 -5.27 -9.88 6.08
CA THR A 165 -6.03 -10.50 7.18
C THR A 165 -6.62 -9.51 8.17
N THR A 166 -6.41 -8.20 7.95
CA THR A 166 -6.87 -7.13 8.84
C THR A 166 -7.82 -6.16 8.11
N PRO A 167 -8.99 -5.80 8.69
CA PRO A 167 -9.51 -6.23 10.00
C PRO A 167 -10.01 -7.67 10.02
N GLU A 168 -10.37 -8.19 8.86
CA GLU A 168 -10.77 -9.57 8.60
C GLU A 168 -10.09 -10.04 7.30
N PRO A 169 -10.03 -11.34 7.03
CA PRO A 169 -9.50 -11.85 5.77
C PRO A 169 -10.20 -11.25 4.55
N TRP A 170 -9.40 -10.70 3.64
CA TRP A 170 -9.88 -10.26 2.34
C TRP A 170 -10.40 -11.45 1.53
N SER A 171 -11.21 -11.18 0.51
CA SER A 171 -11.45 -12.20 -0.50
C SER A 171 -10.12 -12.61 -1.15
N PHE A 172 -9.99 -13.91 -1.43
CA PHE A 172 -8.74 -14.45 -1.93
C PHE A 172 -8.38 -13.88 -3.31
N GLU A 173 -9.39 -13.55 -4.13
CA GLU A 173 -9.23 -12.87 -5.40
C GLU A 173 -8.67 -11.45 -5.26
N ASN A 174 -9.05 -10.71 -4.21
CA ASN A 174 -8.51 -9.37 -3.95
C ASN A 174 -7.04 -9.45 -3.54
N PHE A 175 -6.69 -10.40 -2.67
CA PHE A 175 -5.29 -10.69 -2.32
C PHE A 175 -4.47 -11.04 -3.58
N VAL A 176 -4.97 -11.93 -4.43
CA VAL A 176 -4.30 -12.28 -5.69
C VAL A 176 -4.20 -11.08 -6.64
N SER A 177 -5.25 -10.26 -6.74
CA SER A 177 -5.26 -9.04 -7.56
C SER A 177 -4.20 -8.03 -7.10
N LEU A 178 -4.02 -7.86 -5.78
CA LEU A 178 -2.95 -7.04 -5.21
C LEU A 178 -1.58 -7.48 -5.73
N LEU A 179 -1.29 -8.78 -5.73
CA LEU A 179 -0.02 -9.33 -6.20
C LEU A 179 0.15 -9.20 -7.73
N LEU A 180 -0.94 -9.31 -8.49
CA LEU A 180 -0.89 -9.21 -9.96
C LEU A 180 -0.55 -7.79 -10.45
N PHE A 181 -0.89 -6.74 -9.71
CA PHE A 181 -0.50 -5.37 -10.06
C PHE A 181 1.02 -5.15 -10.00
N ARG A 182 1.71 -5.88 -9.12
CA ARG A 182 3.18 -5.89 -9.03
C ARG A 182 3.67 -7.34 -8.91
N PRO A 183 3.88 -8.03 -10.05
CA PRO A 183 4.26 -9.45 -10.06
C PRO A 183 5.54 -9.80 -9.27
N ALA A 184 6.39 -8.81 -8.97
CA ALA A 184 7.55 -8.98 -8.08
C ALA A 184 7.15 -9.38 -6.63
N LEU A 185 5.90 -9.14 -6.22
CA LEU A 185 5.34 -9.55 -4.93
C LEU A 185 4.91 -11.02 -4.91
N ILE A 186 4.66 -11.64 -6.08
CA ILE A 186 4.19 -13.03 -6.17
C ILE A 186 5.19 -14.01 -5.57
N PRO A 187 6.51 -13.97 -5.93
CA PRO A 187 7.47 -14.91 -5.35
C PRO A 187 7.59 -14.79 -3.83
N ILE A 188 7.43 -13.59 -3.27
CA ILE A 188 7.51 -13.38 -1.82
C ILE A 188 6.37 -14.13 -1.12
N SER A 189 5.15 -13.95 -1.59
CA SER A 189 3.96 -14.56 -0.98
C SER A 189 3.88 -16.06 -1.23
N LEU A 190 4.33 -16.52 -2.41
CA LEU A 190 4.29 -17.91 -2.83
C LEU A 190 5.38 -18.75 -2.15
N THR A 191 6.62 -18.26 -2.11
CA THR A 191 7.75 -19.00 -1.53
C THR A 191 7.50 -19.32 -0.06
N ALA A 192 7.00 -18.34 0.70
CA ALA A 192 6.63 -18.56 2.10
C ALA A 192 5.60 -19.69 2.26
N ARG A 193 4.58 -19.77 1.40
CA ARG A 193 3.57 -20.84 1.45
C ARG A 193 4.14 -22.21 1.08
N LEU A 194 5.02 -22.26 0.07
CA LEU A 194 5.69 -23.49 -0.33
C LEU A 194 6.64 -24.01 0.76
N GLU A 195 7.36 -23.13 1.45
CA GLU A 195 8.31 -23.50 2.51
C GLU A 195 7.62 -23.96 3.81
N HIS A 196 6.41 -23.47 4.09
CA HIS A 196 5.66 -23.78 5.33
C HIS A 196 4.59 -24.88 5.14
N ASN A 197 4.68 -25.67 4.06
CA ASN A 197 3.75 -26.77 3.73
C ASN A 197 2.29 -26.33 3.49
N TYR A 198 2.04 -25.09 3.09
CA TYR A 198 0.72 -24.61 2.67
C TYR A 198 0.49 -24.87 1.17
N ALA A 199 0.65 -26.13 0.76
CA ALA A 199 0.56 -26.53 -0.64
C ALA A 199 -0.82 -26.24 -1.27
N ASP A 200 -1.90 -26.41 -0.48
CA ASP A 200 -3.26 -26.13 -0.92
C ASP A 200 -3.48 -24.65 -1.21
N GLU A 201 -2.98 -23.75 -0.34
CA GLU A 201 -3.03 -22.31 -0.57
C GLU A 201 -2.17 -21.91 -1.77
N ALA A 202 -0.96 -22.46 -1.90
CA ALA A 202 -0.12 -22.20 -3.06
C ALA A 202 -0.79 -22.66 -4.37
N CYS A 203 -1.46 -23.81 -4.37
CA CYS A 203 -2.25 -24.30 -5.51
C CYS A 203 -3.43 -23.35 -5.80
N LEU A 204 -4.14 -22.92 -4.77
CA LEU A 204 -5.23 -21.96 -4.90
C LEU A 204 -4.73 -20.63 -5.49
N MET A 205 -3.56 -20.13 -5.07
CA MET A 205 -2.92 -18.95 -5.67
C MET A 205 -2.73 -19.13 -7.18
N PHE A 206 -2.13 -20.24 -7.63
CA PHE A 206 -1.92 -20.51 -9.05
C PHE A 206 -3.22 -20.54 -9.86
N ASN A 207 -4.25 -21.22 -9.34
CA ASN A 207 -5.55 -21.29 -9.99
C ASN A 207 -6.19 -19.89 -10.08
N THR A 208 -6.16 -19.13 -8.98
CA THR A 208 -6.74 -17.79 -8.92
C THR A 208 -5.95 -16.80 -9.78
N PHE A 209 -4.62 -16.92 -9.91
CA PHE A 209 -3.82 -16.12 -10.85
C PHE A 209 -4.30 -16.30 -12.29
N ALA A 210 -4.57 -17.55 -12.70
CA ALA A 210 -5.06 -17.83 -14.05
C ALA A 210 -6.46 -17.23 -14.27
N ILE A 211 -7.36 -17.36 -13.29
CA ILE A 211 -8.73 -16.86 -13.36
C ILE A 211 -8.75 -15.33 -13.35
N VAL A 212 -8.18 -14.70 -12.32
CA VAL A 212 -8.17 -13.25 -12.16
C VAL A 212 -7.38 -12.58 -13.27
N GLY A 213 -6.22 -13.13 -13.64
CA GLY A 213 -5.42 -12.61 -14.75
C GLY A 213 -6.19 -12.58 -16.07
N LEU A 214 -6.95 -13.63 -16.38
CA LEU A 214 -7.80 -13.66 -17.57
C LEU A 214 -8.93 -12.61 -17.50
N HIS A 215 -9.60 -12.48 -16.36
CA HIS A 215 -10.68 -11.50 -16.18
C HIS A 215 -10.19 -10.06 -16.28
N LEU A 216 -9.04 -9.74 -15.67
CA LEU A 216 -8.45 -8.40 -15.75
C LEU A 216 -8.08 -8.06 -17.20
N LEU A 217 -7.50 -9.00 -17.95
CA LEU A 217 -7.17 -8.79 -19.38
C LEU A 217 -8.42 -8.62 -20.25
N GLN A 218 -9.47 -9.40 -20.02
CA GLN A 218 -10.73 -9.28 -20.76
C GLN A 218 -11.42 -7.94 -20.46
N SER A 219 -11.43 -7.51 -19.19
CA SER A 219 -11.94 -6.21 -18.78
C SER A 219 -11.17 -5.05 -19.43
N ALA A 220 -9.83 -5.16 -19.53
CA ALA A 220 -8.97 -4.19 -20.22
C ALA A 220 -9.39 -4.00 -21.68
N ALA A 221 -9.57 -5.12 -22.39
CA ALA A 221 -9.88 -5.13 -23.81
C ALA A 221 -11.25 -4.47 -24.09
N VAL A 222 -12.25 -4.75 -23.25
CA VAL A 222 -13.58 -4.13 -23.36
C VAL A 222 -13.51 -2.62 -23.12
N SER A 223 -12.73 -2.17 -22.14
CA SER A 223 -12.57 -0.74 -21.85
C SER A 223 -11.92 0.01 -23.03
N LEU A 224 -10.86 -0.57 -23.62
CA LEU A 224 -10.15 0.03 -24.77
C LEU A 224 -11.04 0.15 -26.02
N CYS A 225 -11.83 -0.88 -26.32
CA CYS A 225 -12.79 -0.84 -27.43
C CYS A 225 -13.88 0.23 -27.22
N SER A 226 -14.30 0.44 -25.97
CA SER A 226 -15.35 1.42 -25.64
C SER A 226 -14.86 2.87 -25.80
N THR A 227 -13.63 3.16 -25.36
CA THR A 227 -13.02 4.50 -25.53
C THR A 227 -12.70 4.86 -26.98
N ALA A 228 -12.39 3.86 -27.82
CA ALA A 228 -12.16 4.08 -29.25
C ALA A 228 -13.45 4.50 -30.00
N ASN A 229 -14.61 3.98 -29.57
CA ASN A 229 -15.89 4.31 -30.18
C ASN A 229 -16.45 5.68 -29.73
N SER A 230 -16.12 6.15 -28.53
CA SER A 230 -16.55 7.47 -28.02
C SER A 230 -15.74 8.66 -28.53
N GLY A 231 -14.56 8.43 -29.13
CA GLY A 231 -13.71 9.47 -29.73
C GLY A 231 -14.00 9.74 -31.22
N SER A 232 -15.04 9.11 -31.78
CA SER A 232 -15.37 9.12 -33.21
C SER A 232 -16.66 9.91 -33.53
N SER A 233 -17.04 10.88 -32.69
CA SER A 233 -18.26 11.70 -32.86
C SER A 233 -17.96 13.19 -32.84
#